data_AF-A0A497EQH3-F1
#
_entry.id   AF-A0A497EQH3-F1
#
_cell.length_a   1.000
_cell.length_b   1.000
_cell.length_c   1.000
_cell.angle_alpha   90.00
_cell.angle_beta   90.00
_cell.angle_gamma   90.00
#
_symmetry.space_group_name_H-M   'P 1'
#
loop_
_entity.id
_entity.type
_entity.pdbx_description
1 polymer ?
#
loop_
_entity_poly.entity_id
_entity_poly.type
_entity_poly.pdbx_seq_one_letter_code
_entity_poly.pdbx_strand_id
1 'polypeptide(L)'
;MRLISLLAGFDVFMELLIAFIALAISFYAIKCFKLTAERPFLYLDVSFTLLAIGFLSDSLVTLYVRHFLADIVKFRFLLVVGNWILFITEILAYGLLAYLYFKQTYLMAAAFIPYVLREHNPLAEVIVIVLLMYVVIQSIKSYSFNKSYEALLVSAGFSLILASHVLFLLAIQWGLSYILAHFTQLVGFLCLLTMLAKVIKRR
;
A
#
# COMPACT_ATOMS: atom_id res chain seq x y z
N MET A 1 5.19 -9.70 -27.21
CA MET A 1 3.81 -9.17 -26.97
C MET A 1 3.00 -9.99 -25.97
N ARG A 2 2.81 -11.31 -26.14
CA ARG A 2 1.96 -12.12 -25.23
C ARG A 2 2.36 -12.13 -23.74
N LEU A 3 3.65 -12.13 -23.43
CA LEU A 3 4.13 -12.13 -22.04
C LEU A 3 3.83 -10.81 -21.30
N ILE A 4 4.01 -9.68 -21.99
CA ILE A 4 3.75 -8.34 -21.44
C ILE A 4 2.26 -8.15 -21.17
N SER A 5 1.40 -8.60 -22.09
CA SER A 5 -0.06 -8.54 -21.89
C SER A 5 -0.54 -9.43 -20.74
N LEU A 6 0.11 -10.60 -20.54
CA LEU A 6 -0.21 -11.51 -19.44
C LEU A 6 0.21 -10.93 -18.08
N LEU A 7 1.44 -10.42 -17.97
CA LEU A 7 1.94 -9.79 -16.76
C LEU A 7 1.08 -8.61 -16.35
N ALA A 8 0.67 -7.79 -17.32
CA ALA A 8 -0.12 -6.63 -17.02
C ALA A 8 -1.60 -6.99 -16.73
N GLY A 9 -2.11 -8.14 -17.20
CA GLY A 9 -3.40 -8.66 -16.78
C GLY A 9 -3.36 -9.23 -15.35
N PHE A 10 -2.26 -9.92 -15.00
CA PHE A 10 -1.97 -10.36 -13.65
C PHE A 10 -1.88 -9.18 -12.67
N ASP A 11 -1.24 -8.10 -13.10
CA ASP A 11 -1.09 -6.87 -12.33
C ASP A 11 -2.44 -6.26 -11.94
N VAL A 12 -3.29 -5.97 -12.93
CA VAL A 12 -4.65 -5.46 -12.70
C VAL A 12 -5.45 -6.37 -11.76
N PHE A 13 -5.33 -7.69 -11.95
CA PHE A 13 -6.01 -8.65 -11.08
C PHE A 13 -5.52 -8.57 -9.63
N MET A 14 -4.20 -8.52 -9.42
CA MET A 14 -3.61 -8.43 -8.09
C MET A 14 -3.93 -7.10 -7.41
N GLU A 15 -3.83 -5.97 -8.11
CA GLU A 15 -4.18 -4.66 -7.58
C GLU A 15 -5.65 -4.57 -7.17
N LEU A 16 -6.58 -5.09 -7.99
CA LEU A 16 -7.99 -5.17 -7.62
C LEU A 16 -8.19 -6.00 -6.35
N LEU A 17 -7.55 -7.17 -6.27
CA LEU A 17 -7.62 -8.05 -5.12
C LEU A 17 -7.08 -7.36 -3.86
N ILE A 18 -5.93 -6.70 -3.96
CA ILE A 18 -5.32 -5.90 -2.88
C ILE A 18 -6.25 -4.76 -2.47
N ALA A 19 -6.89 -4.08 -3.43
CA ALA A 19 -7.82 -2.99 -3.15
C ALA A 19 -9.06 -3.46 -2.37
N PHE A 20 -9.65 -4.60 -2.74
CA PHE A 20 -10.77 -5.18 -2.00
C PHE A 20 -10.39 -5.58 -0.58
N ILE A 21 -9.18 -6.11 -0.38
CA ILE A 21 -8.67 -6.42 0.95
C ILE A 21 -8.42 -5.13 1.74
N ALA A 22 -7.88 -4.08 1.10
CA ALA A 22 -7.70 -2.78 1.74
C ALA A 22 -9.04 -2.18 2.20
N LEU A 23 -10.10 -2.27 1.38
CA LEU A 23 -11.46 -1.90 1.79
C LEU A 23 -11.96 -2.74 2.96
N ALA A 24 -11.71 -4.05 2.97
CA ALA A 24 -12.07 -4.90 4.09
C ALA A 24 -11.34 -4.47 5.38
N ILE A 25 -10.04 -4.17 5.29
CA ILE A 25 -9.24 -3.65 6.41
C ILE A 25 -9.85 -2.35 6.93
N SER A 26 -10.15 -1.39 6.06
CA SER A 26 -10.83 -0.13 6.42
C SER A 26 -12.16 -0.39 7.14
N PHE A 27 -13.02 -1.23 6.56
CA PHE A 27 -14.32 -1.56 7.13
C PHE A 27 -14.22 -2.17 8.54
N TYR A 28 -13.26 -3.06 8.77
CA TYR A 28 -13.03 -3.61 10.10
C TYR A 28 -12.36 -2.61 11.04
N ALA A 29 -11.48 -1.74 10.54
CA ALA A 29 -10.82 -0.72 11.33
C ALA A 29 -11.81 0.31 11.88
N ILE A 30 -12.73 0.81 11.07
CA ILE A 30 -13.77 1.74 11.56
C ILE A 30 -14.71 1.06 12.57
N LYS A 31 -14.98 -0.23 12.39
CA LYS A 31 -15.75 -1.01 13.37
C LYS A 31 -15.00 -1.14 14.70
N CYS A 32 -13.70 -1.44 14.67
CA CYS A 32 -12.84 -1.44 15.87
C CYS A 32 -12.81 -0.06 16.53
N PHE A 33 -12.73 1.03 15.76
CA PHE A 33 -12.75 2.39 16.30
C PHE A 33 -14.05 2.69 17.03
N LYS A 34 -15.21 2.32 16.47
CA LYS A 34 -16.51 2.50 17.14
C LYS A 34 -16.63 1.71 18.44
N LEU A 35 -15.95 0.57 18.56
CA LEU A 35 -15.99 -0.29 19.75
C LEU A 35 -14.99 0.10 20.84
N THR A 36 -13.82 0.62 20.45
CA THR A 36 -12.72 0.89 21.39
C THR A 36 -12.48 2.38 21.63
N ALA A 37 -12.98 3.25 20.75
CA ALA A 37 -12.66 4.68 20.69
C ALA A 37 -11.16 4.99 20.56
N GLU A 38 -10.34 3.99 20.23
CA GLU A 38 -8.88 4.12 20.13
C GLU A 38 -8.48 4.73 18.79
N ARG A 39 -7.81 5.88 18.84
CA ARG A 39 -7.38 6.65 17.66
C ARG A 39 -6.61 5.83 16.60
N PRO A 40 -5.72 4.88 16.95
CA PRO A 40 -5.02 4.05 15.96
C PRO A 40 -5.92 3.39 14.91
N PHE A 41 -7.10 2.92 15.29
CA PHE A 41 -8.02 2.27 14.35
C PHE A 41 -8.64 3.25 13.34
N LEU A 42 -8.84 4.52 13.74
CA LEU A 42 -9.32 5.56 12.83
C LEU A 42 -8.27 5.90 11.76
N TYR A 43 -7.00 6.03 12.17
CA TYR A 43 -5.92 6.29 11.20
C TYR A 43 -5.73 5.12 10.24
N LEU A 44 -5.85 3.88 10.76
CA LEU A 44 -5.78 2.69 9.93
C LEU A 44 -6.95 2.61 8.93
N ASP A 45 -8.16 2.99 9.33
CA ASP A 45 -9.30 3.13 8.41
C ASP A 45 -9.02 4.11 7.27
N VAL A 46 -8.61 5.34 7.60
CA VAL A 46 -8.35 6.38 6.59
C VAL A 46 -7.21 5.99 5.66
N SER A 47 -6.10 5.44 6.19
CA SER A 47 -4.96 5.00 5.39
C SER A 47 -5.33 3.89 4.42
N PHE A 48 -6.06 2.86 4.87
CA PHE A 48 -6.46 1.75 3.99
C PHE A 48 -7.57 2.13 3.02
N THR A 49 -8.41 3.12 3.36
CA THR A 49 -9.35 3.72 2.40
C THR A 49 -8.60 4.43 1.27
N LEU A 50 -7.58 5.22 1.60
CA LEU A 50 -6.73 5.88 0.60
C LEU A 50 -6.03 4.88 -0.31
N LEU A 51 -5.42 3.83 0.26
CA LEU A 51 -4.79 2.75 -0.52
C LEU A 51 -5.80 2.07 -1.46
N ALA A 52 -6.99 1.74 -0.97
CA ALA A 52 -8.03 1.14 -1.79
C ALA A 52 -8.42 2.04 -2.98
N ILE A 53 -8.59 3.35 -2.74
CA ILE A 53 -8.89 4.31 -3.81
C ILE A 53 -7.75 4.35 -4.83
N GLY A 54 -6.49 4.37 -4.37
CA GLY A 54 -5.30 4.30 -5.21
C GLY A 54 -5.30 3.08 -6.12
N PHE A 55 -5.34 1.88 -5.54
CA PHE A 55 -5.30 0.63 -6.30
C PHE A 55 -6.52 0.46 -7.22
N LEU A 56 -7.72 0.86 -6.80
CA LEU A 56 -8.89 0.85 -7.68
C LEU A 56 -8.72 1.82 -8.84
N SER A 57 -8.19 3.02 -8.59
CA SER A 57 -8.02 4.02 -9.65
C SER A 57 -7.02 3.56 -10.70
N ASP A 58 -5.86 3.02 -10.30
CA ASP A 58 -4.86 2.51 -11.26
C ASP A 58 -5.41 1.31 -12.04
N SER A 59 -5.86 0.28 -11.33
CA SER A 59 -6.35 -0.95 -11.96
C SER A 59 -7.53 -0.73 -12.91
N LEU A 60 -8.48 0.16 -12.58
CA LEU A 60 -9.60 0.50 -13.46
C LEU A 60 -9.14 1.28 -14.69
N VAL A 61 -8.22 2.23 -14.54
CA VAL A 61 -7.65 2.98 -15.68
C VAL A 61 -6.86 2.04 -16.59
N THR A 62 -6.05 1.16 -16.02
CA THR A 62 -5.26 0.17 -16.76
C THR A 62 -6.15 -0.84 -17.49
N LEU A 63 -7.23 -1.30 -16.86
CA LEU A 63 -8.23 -2.17 -17.48
C LEU A 63 -8.94 -1.45 -18.63
N TYR A 64 -9.40 -0.21 -18.40
CA TYR A 64 -10.11 0.59 -19.39
C TYR A 64 -9.27 0.83 -20.65
N VAL A 65 -8.03 1.32 -20.48
CA VAL A 65 -7.12 1.60 -21.60
C VAL A 65 -6.78 0.32 -22.38
N ARG A 66 -6.68 -0.83 -21.72
CA ARG A 66 -6.28 -2.06 -22.39
C ARG A 66 -7.42 -2.78 -23.13
N HIS A 67 -8.61 -2.83 -22.54
CA HIS A 67 -9.72 -3.59 -23.12
C HIS A 67 -10.63 -2.75 -24.01
N PHE A 68 -10.77 -1.45 -23.74
CA PHE A 68 -11.74 -0.61 -24.44
C PHE A 68 -11.11 0.34 -25.46
N LEU A 69 -9.83 0.68 -25.33
CA LEU A 69 -9.15 1.57 -26.27
C LEU A 69 -8.31 0.77 -27.28
N ALA A 70 -8.53 1.02 -28.57
CA ALA A 70 -7.85 0.32 -29.66
C ALA A 70 -6.35 0.64 -29.75
N ASP A 71 -5.93 1.83 -29.31
CA ASP A 71 -4.54 2.32 -29.38
C ASP A 71 -3.96 2.66 -28.01
N ILE A 72 -3.36 1.66 -27.35
CA ILE A 72 -2.69 1.81 -26.04
C ILE A 72 -1.61 2.90 -26.09
N VAL A 73 -0.90 3.03 -27.22
CA VAL A 73 0.19 4.00 -27.38
C VAL A 73 -0.33 5.44 -27.31
N LYS A 74 -1.49 5.71 -27.94
CA LYS A 74 -2.10 7.05 -27.98
C LYS A 74 -2.63 7.48 -26.61
N PHE A 75 -3.12 6.52 -25.83
CA PHE A 75 -3.72 6.76 -24.52
C PHE A 75 -2.78 6.46 -23.35
N ARG A 76 -1.47 6.35 -23.61
CA ARG A 76 -0.45 6.11 -22.58
C ARG A 76 -0.50 7.15 -21.44
N PHE A 77 -0.90 8.38 -21.72
CA PHE A 77 -1.02 9.42 -20.70
C PHE A 77 -2.03 9.05 -19.59
N LEU A 78 -3.08 8.29 -19.89
CA LEU A 78 -4.06 7.85 -18.88
C LEU A 78 -3.43 6.87 -17.89
N LEU A 79 -2.61 5.92 -18.38
CA LEU A 79 -1.86 5.00 -17.54
C LEU A 79 -0.87 5.74 -16.62
N VAL A 80 -0.26 6.81 -17.13
CA VAL A 80 0.62 7.66 -16.32
C VAL A 80 -0.19 8.35 -15.21
N VAL A 81 -1.36 8.90 -15.53
CA VAL A 81 -2.24 9.55 -14.54
C VAL A 81 -2.71 8.56 -13.47
N GLY A 82 -3.10 7.33 -13.83
CA GLY A 82 -3.47 6.28 -12.87
C GLY A 82 -2.35 6.03 -11.85
N ASN A 83 -1.13 5.85 -12.33
CA ASN A 83 0.03 5.61 -11.49
C ASN A 83 0.33 6.81 -10.56
N TRP A 84 0.19 8.05 -11.05
CA TRP A 84 0.33 9.23 -10.19
C TRP A 84 -0.71 9.28 -9.07
N ILE A 85 -1.95 8.90 -9.35
CA ILE A 85 -3.00 8.85 -8.32
C ILE A 85 -2.63 7.80 -7.27
N LEU A 86 -2.27 6.60 -7.69
CA LEU A 86 -1.82 5.53 -6.79
C LEU A 86 -0.66 6.02 -5.91
N PHE A 87 0.37 6.60 -6.51
CA PHE A 87 1.52 7.12 -5.79
C PHE A 87 1.15 8.18 -4.74
N ILE A 88 0.31 9.16 -5.10
CA ILE A 88 -0.14 10.20 -4.17
C ILE A 88 -0.90 9.57 -3.00
N THR A 89 -1.79 8.62 -3.29
CA THR A 89 -2.56 7.94 -2.23
C THR A 89 -1.68 7.08 -1.31
N GLU A 90 -0.64 6.43 -1.83
CA GLU A 90 0.33 5.68 -1.02
C GLU A 90 1.12 6.59 -0.09
N ILE A 91 1.63 7.72 -0.60
CA ILE A 91 2.31 8.72 0.25
C ILE A 91 1.38 9.19 1.37
N LEU A 92 0.13 9.53 1.03
CA LEU A 92 -0.83 10.00 2.02
C LEU A 92 -1.17 8.91 3.03
N ALA A 93 -1.39 7.67 2.59
CA ALA A 93 -1.74 6.56 3.44
C ALA A 93 -0.61 6.16 4.39
N TYR A 94 0.60 5.94 3.86
CA TYR A 94 1.76 5.58 4.65
C TYR A 94 2.29 6.76 5.46
N GLY A 95 2.15 7.98 4.96
CA GLY A 95 2.42 9.20 5.71
C GLY A 95 1.49 9.34 6.91
N LEU A 96 0.20 9.01 6.77
CA LEU A 96 -0.76 9.00 7.87
C LEU A 96 -0.48 7.88 8.89
N LEU A 97 -0.08 6.70 8.42
CA LEU A 97 0.37 5.61 9.31
C LEU A 97 1.66 5.99 10.04
N ALA A 98 2.61 6.65 9.38
CA ALA A 98 3.81 7.18 10.03
C ALA A 98 3.45 8.26 11.05
N TYR A 99 2.51 9.15 10.72
CA TYR A 99 2.01 10.18 11.64
C TYR A 99 1.42 9.58 12.93
N LEU A 100 0.71 8.45 12.84
CA LEU A 100 0.19 7.74 14.02
C LEU A 100 1.29 7.39 15.05
N TYR A 101 2.49 7.07 14.57
CA TYR A 101 3.62 6.73 15.42
C TYR A 101 4.49 7.95 15.79
N PHE A 102 4.13 9.15 15.30
CA PHE A 102 4.90 10.38 15.49
C PHE A 102 4.23 11.40 16.42
N LYS A 103 4.97 11.84 17.45
CA LYS A 103 5.03 13.25 17.89
C LYS A 103 6.38 13.82 17.42
N GLN A 104 6.37 14.68 16.39
CA GLN A 104 7.51 15.49 15.89
C GLN A 104 8.59 14.85 14.97
N THR A 105 8.39 14.78 13.65
CA THR A 105 9.43 15.05 12.60
C THR A 105 8.74 15.34 11.26
N TYR A 106 8.27 16.57 11.12
CA TYR A 106 7.66 17.09 9.88
C TYR A 106 8.69 17.69 8.91
N LEU A 107 9.97 17.77 9.30
CA LEU A 107 10.98 18.53 8.58
C LEU A 107 11.78 17.73 7.54
N MET A 108 11.71 16.39 7.57
CA MET A 108 12.51 15.55 6.66
C MET A 108 11.72 15.09 5.41
N ALA A 109 10.39 15.07 5.46
CA ALA A 109 9.55 14.68 4.33
C ALA A 109 9.31 15.85 3.34
N ALA A 110 9.33 17.09 3.83
CA ALA A 110 9.09 18.28 3.01
C ALA A 110 10.26 18.66 2.09
N ALA A 111 11.45 18.10 2.30
CA ALA A 111 12.67 18.44 1.54
C ALA A 111 12.77 17.76 0.17
N PHE A 112 11.91 16.78 -0.15
CA PHE A 112 11.99 15.99 -1.39
C PHE A 112 10.94 16.36 -2.45
N ILE A 113 10.08 17.33 -2.16
CA ILE A 113 8.98 17.78 -3.02
C ILE A 113 9.43 18.31 -4.41
N PRO A 114 10.61 18.94 -4.63
CA PRO A 114 10.90 19.55 -5.93
C PRO A 114 11.40 18.60 -7.04
N TYR A 115 11.68 17.33 -6.76
CA TYR A 115 12.26 16.41 -7.77
C TYR A 115 11.23 15.46 -8.43
N VAL A 116 9.95 15.65 -8.12
CA VAL A 116 8.84 14.70 -8.33
C VAL A 116 8.24 14.74 -9.74
N LEU A 117 8.92 15.26 -10.77
CA LEU A 117 8.35 15.38 -12.13
C LEU A 117 9.28 14.83 -13.21
N ARG A 118 9.48 13.50 -13.25
CA ARG A 118 9.86 12.84 -14.52
C ARG A 118 9.42 11.37 -14.54
N GLU A 119 8.97 10.97 -15.72
CA GLU A 119 8.25 9.73 -16.05
C GLU A 119 8.90 8.45 -15.51
N HIS A 120 8.06 7.57 -14.95
CA HIS A 120 8.37 6.26 -14.35
C HIS A 120 9.32 6.38 -13.15
N ASN A 121 8.76 6.31 -11.93
CA ASN A 121 9.38 6.96 -10.76
C ASN A 121 9.93 5.93 -9.75
N PRO A 122 11.14 5.36 -9.92
CA PRO A 122 11.78 4.55 -8.87
C PRO A 122 11.99 5.35 -7.57
N LEU A 123 11.91 6.69 -7.63
CA LEU A 123 11.93 7.56 -6.46
C LEU A 123 10.63 7.47 -5.63
N ALA A 124 9.50 7.13 -6.26
CA ALA A 124 8.23 6.93 -5.56
C ALA A 124 8.34 5.79 -4.55
N GLU A 125 8.84 4.65 -5.03
CA GLU A 125 9.13 3.47 -4.20
C GLU A 125 10.08 3.82 -3.06
N VAL A 126 11.13 4.61 -3.31
CA VAL A 126 12.08 5.02 -2.26
C VAL A 126 11.38 5.84 -1.16
N ILE A 127 10.52 6.79 -1.51
CA ILE A 127 9.79 7.60 -0.52
C ILE A 127 8.86 6.71 0.31
N VAL A 128 8.11 5.84 -0.35
CA VAL A 128 7.19 4.89 0.30
C VAL A 128 7.95 3.93 1.21
N ILE A 129 9.08 3.39 0.76
CA ILE A 129 9.99 2.53 1.54
C ILE A 129 10.47 3.25 2.80
N VAL A 130 10.86 4.53 2.71
CA VAL A 130 11.31 5.30 3.87
C VAL A 130 10.18 5.48 4.90
N LEU A 131 8.97 5.83 4.44
CA LEU A 131 7.79 5.95 5.32
C LEU A 131 7.47 4.60 5.98
N LEU A 132 7.47 3.51 5.20
CA LEU A 132 7.21 2.17 5.69
C LEU A 132 8.29 1.68 6.64
N MET A 133 9.56 1.98 6.40
CA MET A 133 10.66 1.62 7.31
C MET A 133 10.44 2.23 8.69
N TYR A 134 9.99 3.48 8.75
CA TYR A 134 9.61 4.11 10.01
C TYR A 134 8.44 3.38 10.69
N VAL A 135 7.35 3.10 9.95
CA VAL A 135 6.19 2.36 10.47
C VAL A 135 6.59 0.98 10.98
N VAL A 136 7.46 0.27 10.25
CA VAL A 136 7.99 -1.04 10.64
C VAL A 136 8.77 -0.96 11.94
N ILE A 137 9.73 -0.05 12.07
CA ILE A 137 10.52 0.13 13.30
C ILE A 137 9.59 0.38 14.50
N GLN A 138 8.57 1.21 14.32
CA GLN A 138 7.64 1.55 15.40
C GLN A 138 6.71 0.39 15.75
N SER A 139 6.24 -0.37 14.76
CA SER A 139 5.45 -1.58 14.97
C SER A 139 6.24 -2.68 15.69
N ILE A 140 7.53 -2.85 15.36
CA ILE A 140 8.43 -3.80 16.02
C ILE A 140 8.66 -3.39 17.49
N LYS A 141 8.88 -2.11 17.76
CA LYS A 141 8.97 -1.60 19.14
C LYS A 141 7.68 -1.89 19.90
N SER A 142 6.52 -1.57 19.31
CA SER A 142 5.21 -1.84 19.91
C SER A 142 5.01 -3.32 20.25
N TYR A 143 5.42 -4.23 19.36
CA TYR A 143 5.42 -5.66 19.63
C TYR A 143 6.36 -6.06 20.76
N SER A 144 7.58 -5.51 20.79
CA SER A 144 8.57 -5.79 21.85
C SER A 144 8.04 -5.44 23.24
N PHE A 145 7.32 -4.31 23.36
CA PHE A 145 6.72 -3.88 24.64
C PHE A 145 5.46 -4.66 25.02
N ASN A 146 4.54 -4.89 24.08
CA ASN A 146 3.23 -5.48 24.40
C ASN A 146 3.22 -7.02 24.35
N LYS A 147 4.15 -7.63 23.62
CA LYS A 147 4.25 -9.09 23.36
C LYS A 147 2.94 -9.78 23.00
N SER A 148 2.00 -9.05 22.39
CA SER A 148 0.69 -9.57 22.00
C SER A 148 0.74 -10.13 20.58
N TYR A 149 -0.08 -11.15 20.31
CA TYR A 149 -0.20 -11.73 18.97
C TYR A 149 -0.75 -10.72 17.96
N GLU A 150 -1.59 -9.80 18.43
CA GLU A 150 -2.13 -8.70 17.65
C GLU A 150 -1.00 -7.74 17.21
N ALA A 151 -0.09 -7.38 18.14
CA ALA A 151 1.06 -6.55 17.80
C ALA A 151 2.08 -7.28 16.89
N LEU A 152 2.19 -8.61 17.00
CA LEU A 152 2.96 -9.42 16.06
C LEU A 152 2.38 -9.38 14.65
N LEU A 153 1.06 -9.52 14.50
CA LEU A 153 0.42 -9.45 13.18
C LEU A 153 0.59 -8.07 12.53
N VAL A 154 0.54 -7.00 13.32
CA VAL A 154 0.81 -5.64 12.81
C VAL A 154 2.24 -5.50 12.33
N SER A 155 3.21 -5.94 13.14
CA SER A 155 4.63 -5.80 12.78
C SER A 155 5.02 -6.68 11.59
N ALA A 156 4.51 -7.92 11.54
CA ALA A 156 4.67 -8.80 10.40
C ALA A 156 4.01 -8.22 9.14
N GLY A 157 2.78 -7.69 9.27
CA GLY A 157 2.05 -7.08 8.15
C GLY A 157 2.81 -5.93 7.51
N PHE A 158 3.25 -4.94 8.31
CA PHE A 158 4.02 -3.82 7.78
C PHE A 158 5.40 -4.22 7.27
N SER A 159 6.06 -5.20 7.87
CA SER A 159 7.36 -5.69 7.39
C SER A 159 7.24 -6.36 6.02
N LEU A 160 6.16 -7.11 5.79
CA LEU A 160 5.85 -7.73 4.50
C LEU A 160 5.52 -6.67 3.44
N ILE A 161 4.77 -5.62 3.80
CA ILE A 161 4.50 -4.50 2.89
C ILE A 161 5.81 -3.74 2.55
N LEU A 162 6.69 -3.50 3.52
CA LEU A 162 8.00 -2.93 3.24
C LEU A 162 8.81 -3.82 2.28
N ALA A 163 8.82 -5.13 2.51
CA ALA A 163 9.50 -6.09 1.67
C ALA A 163 8.92 -6.11 0.23
N SER A 164 7.61 -5.94 0.06
CA SER A 164 7.01 -5.86 -1.28
C SER A 164 7.48 -4.63 -2.05
N HIS A 165 7.55 -3.47 -1.42
CA HIS A 165 8.07 -2.25 -2.08
C HIS A 165 9.55 -2.38 -2.46
N VAL A 166 10.36 -3.02 -1.62
CA VAL A 166 11.74 -3.38 -2.00
C VAL A 166 11.74 -4.31 -3.23
N LEU A 167 10.87 -5.32 -3.26
CA LEU A 167 10.77 -6.25 -4.39
C LEU A 167 10.26 -5.58 -5.68
N PHE A 168 9.35 -4.60 -5.58
CA PHE A 168 8.93 -3.77 -6.72
C PHE A 168 10.10 -2.95 -7.28
N LEU A 169 10.95 -2.38 -6.42
CA LEU A 169 12.16 -1.69 -6.85
C LEU A 169 13.14 -2.65 -7.57
N LEU A 170 13.27 -3.90 -7.11
CA LEU A 170 14.07 -4.92 -7.78
C LEU A 170 13.47 -5.43 -9.11
N ALA A 171 12.20 -5.13 -9.41
CA ALA A 171 11.53 -5.61 -10.62
C ALA A 171 12.14 -5.05 -11.91
N ILE A 172 12.84 -3.92 -11.81
CA ILE A 172 13.63 -3.34 -12.90
C ILE A 172 14.69 -4.34 -13.40
N GLN A 173 15.28 -5.11 -12.49
CA GLN A 173 16.30 -6.10 -12.82
C GLN A 173 15.65 -7.45 -13.14
N TRP A 174 14.76 -7.93 -12.27
CA TRP A 174 14.23 -9.31 -12.34
C TRP A 174 12.70 -9.32 -12.33
N GLY A 175 12.07 -9.61 -13.47
CA GLY A 175 10.60 -9.60 -13.59
C GLY A 175 9.85 -10.57 -12.63
N LEU A 176 10.50 -11.61 -12.11
CA LEU A 176 9.92 -12.48 -11.08
C LEU A 176 9.73 -11.76 -9.73
N SER A 177 10.56 -10.77 -9.41
CA SER A 177 10.40 -10.00 -8.17
C SER A 177 9.10 -9.20 -8.17
N TYR A 178 8.60 -8.81 -9.35
CA TYR A 178 7.29 -8.16 -9.50
C TYR A 178 6.14 -9.04 -8.99
N ILE A 179 6.15 -10.31 -9.39
CA ILE A 179 5.14 -11.29 -8.97
C ILE A 179 5.25 -11.52 -7.46
N LEU A 180 6.48 -11.71 -6.96
CA LEU A 180 6.73 -11.89 -5.54
C LEU A 180 6.33 -10.65 -4.72
N ALA A 181 6.51 -9.44 -5.25
CA ALA A 181 6.13 -8.19 -4.59
C ALA A 181 4.62 -8.17 -4.31
N HIS A 182 3.80 -8.40 -5.33
CA HIS A 182 2.33 -8.49 -5.19
C HIS A 182 1.90 -9.54 -4.16
N PHE A 183 2.48 -10.75 -4.21
CA PHE A 183 2.16 -11.79 -3.22
C PHE A 183 2.58 -11.38 -1.80
N THR A 184 3.76 -10.79 -1.63
CA THR A 184 4.27 -10.36 -0.33
C THR A 184 3.41 -9.24 0.26
N GLN A 185 3.00 -8.28 -0.58
CA GLN A 185 2.10 -7.19 -0.20
C GLN A 185 0.74 -7.73 0.23
N LEU A 186 0.19 -8.65 -0.55
CA LEU A 186 -1.08 -9.31 -0.26
C LEU A 186 -1.05 -10.03 1.09
N VAL A 187 -0.01 -10.81 1.36
CA VAL A 187 0.15 -11.48 2.66
C VAL A 187 0.27 -10.45 3.79
N GLY A 188 0.99 -9.35 3.57
CA GLY A 188 1.08 -8.24 4.53
C GLY A 188 -0.29 -7.64 4.86
N PHE A 189 -1.14 -7.41 3.86
CA PHE A 189 -2.51 -6.91 4.06
C PHE A 189 -3.37 -7.93 4.80
N LEU A 190 -3.26 -9.22 4.47
CA LEU A 190 -3.96 -10.29 5.17
C LEU A 190 -3.54 -10.40 6.65
N CYS A 191 -2.29 -10.17 7.00
CA CYS A 191 -1.85 -10.08 8.40
C CYS A 191 -2.58 -8.95 9.16
N LEU A 192 -2.75 -7.79 8.54
CA LEU A 192 -3.47 -6.67 9.15
C LEU A 192 -4.97 -6.94 9.24
N LEU A 193 -5.56 -7.55 8.21
CA LEU A 193 -6.97 -7.94 8.21
C LEU A 193 -7.27 -8.97 9.31
N THR A 194 -6.42 -9.99 9.45
CA THR A 194 -6.56 -11.02 10.48
C THR A 194 -6.42 -10.44 11.89
N MET A 195 -5.54 -9.46 12.09
CA MET A 195 -5.45 -8.71 13.35
C MET A 195 -6.78 -8.06 13.70
N LEU A 196 -7.37 -7.29 12.78
CA LEU A 196 -8.63 -6.59 13.01
C LEU A 196 -9.80 -7.55 13.25
N ALA A 197 -9.90 -8.59 12.43
CA ALA A 197 -10.94 -9.62 12.59
C ALA A 197 -10.87 -10.29 13.97
N LYS A 198 -9.66 -10.54 14.47
CA LYS A 198 -9.44 -11.12 15.80
C LYS A 198 -9.80 -10.15 16.92
N VAL A 199 -9.45 -8.88 16.80
CA VAL A 199 -9.82 -7.84 17.78
C VAL A 199 -11.34 -7.74 17.92
N ILE A 200 -12.07 -7.84 16.80
CA ILE A 200 -13.54 -7.82 16.81
C ILE A 200 -14.12 -9.08 17.42
N LYS A 201 -13.60 -10.28 17.09
CA LYS A 201 -14.13 -11.55 17.61
C LYS A 201 -13.91 -11.73 19.12
N ARG A 202 -12.89 -11.08 19.69
CA ARG A 202 -12.58 -11.14 21.12
C ARG A 202 -13.49 -10.24 21.99
N ARG A 203 -14.35 -9.44 21.37
CA ARG A 203 -15.32 -8.54 22.03
C ARG A 203 -16.74 -9.00 21.71
#